data_AF-A0A950L930-F1
#
_entry.id   AF-A0A950L930-F1
#
_cell.length_a   1.000
_cell.length_b   1.000
_cell.length_c   1.000
_cell.angle_alpha   90.00
_cell.angle_beta   90.00
_cell.angle_gamma   90.00
#
_symmetry.space_group_name_H-M   'P 1'
#
loop_
_entity.id
_entity.type
_entity.pdbx_description
1 polymer ?
#
loop_
_entity_poly.entity_id
_entity_poly.type
_entity_poly.pdbx_seq_one_letter_code
_entity_poly.pdbx_strand_id
1 'polypeptide(L)'
;MTAAVATGAPASGGLLDKERTIAGPGFNRWLVPPAALAIHLCIGMAYGFSVFWLPLSKALGAGAAACGKDVSVLAELFASDCNWRISSLSLMYTLFFVVLGVAAALWGGWLEHVGPRKAGVVAAFCWCGGLLISALGVSTHQLWMM
;
A
#
# COMPACT_ATOMS: atom_id res chain seq x y z
N MET A 1 -51.59 21.75 4.36
CA MET A 1 -50.49 21.37 5.26
C MET A 1 -49.21 21.32 4.43
N THR A 2 -48.44 22.41 4.46
CA THR A 2 -47.17 22.58 3.74
C THR A 2 -46.05 21.96 4.57
N ALA A 3 -45.41 20.90 4.07
CA ALA A 3 -44.24 20.31 4.69
C ALA A 3 -43.02 21.22 4.41
N ALA A 4 -42.45 21.78 5.47
CA ALA A 4 -41.24 22.59 5.40
C ALA A 4 -40.06 21.72 4.98
N VAL A 5 -39.42 22.09 3.87
CA VAL A 5 -38.11 21.57 3.47
C VAL A 5 -37.09 22.09 4.47
N ALA A 6 -36.57 21.20 5.31
CA ALA A 6 -35.46 21.53 6.20
C ALA A 6 -34.21 21.79 5.33
N THR A 7 -33.81 23.05 5.27
CA THR A 7 -32.53 23.49 4.71
C THR A 7 -31.40 22.92 5.59
N GLY A 8 -30.66 21.95 5.05
CA GLY A 8 -29.48 21.39 5.72
C GLY A 8 -28.44 22.49 5.95
N ALA A 9 -28.14 22.77 7.22
CA ALA A 9 -27.05 23.65 7.61
C ALA A 9 -25.71 23.17 7.00
N PRO A 10 -24.77 24.07 6.67
CA PRO A 10 -23.45 23.65 6.20
C PRO A 10 -22.74 22.97 7.36
N ALA A 11 -22.45 21.66 7.23
CA ALA A 11 -21.67 20.92 8.20
C ALA A 11 -20.30 21.61 8.38
N SER A 12 -20.09 22.18 9.56
CA SER A 12 -18.86 22.83 10.00
C SER A 12 -17.80 21.77 10.36
N GLY A 13 -17.30 21.09 9.32
CA GLY A 13 -16.24 20.08 9.40
C GLY A 13 -15.29 20.16 8.21
N GLY A 14 -14.02 19.81 8.43
CA GLY A 14 -12.96 19.74 7.43
C GLY A 14 -13.26 18.75 6.30
N LEU A 15 -12.57 18.90 5.16
CA LEU A 15 -12.82 18.16 3.91
C LEU A 15 -12.85 16.63 4.07
N LEU A 16 -12.09 16.11 5.04
CA LEU A 16 -11.93 14.68 5.29
C LEU A 16 -12.85 14.15 6.41
N ASP A 17 -13.66 14.99 7.06
CA ASP A 17 -14.46 14.55 8.20
C ASP A 17 -15.51 13.50 7.86
N LYS A 18 -15.71 12.56 8.80
CA LYS A 18 -16.65 11.43 8.67
C LYS A 18 -18.05 11.89 8.28
N GLU A 19 -18.50 13.02 8.82
CA GLU A 19 -19.81 13.62 8.57
C GLU A 19 -20.05 13.93 7.08
N ARG A 20 -19.00 14.31 6.33
CA ARG A 20 -19.09 14.56 4.88
C ARG A 20 -19.06 13.29 4.02
N THR A 21 -18.96 12.13 4.65
CA THR A 21 -18.98 10.81 4.01
C THR A 21 -20.34 10.13 4.10
N ILE A 22 -21.24 10.66 4.93
CA ILE A 22 -22.61 10.14 5.06
C ILE A 22 -23.39 10.57 3.82
N ALA A 23 -23.96 9.61 3.10
CA ALA A 23 -24.72 9.87 1.89
C ALA A 23 -26.01 10.65 2.22
N GLY A 24 -26.11 11.88 1.71
CA GLY A 24 -27.32 12.69 1.82
C GLY A 24 -28.44 12.24 0.88
N PRO A 25 -29.65 12.82 1.01
CA PRO A 25 -30.76 12.56 0.08
C PRO A 25 -30.35 12.90 -1.36
N GLY A 26 -30.50 11.96 -2.28
CA GLY A 26 -30.12 12.13 -3.70
C GLY A 26 -28.72 11.63 -4.08
N PHE A 27 -27.97 10.99 -3.18
CA PHE A 27 -26.67 10.41 -3.52
C PHE A 27 -26.79 9.25 -4.52
N ASN A 28 -25.97 9.29 -5.58
CA ASN A 28 -25.89 8.22 -6.57
C ASN A 28 -25.00 7.06 -6.08
N ARG A 29 -25.63 5.94 -5.69
CA ARG A 29 -24.95 4.71 -5.27
C ARG A 29 -23.96 4.13 -6.29
N TRP A 30 -24.10 4.45 -7.58
CA TRP A 30 -23.19 3.98 -8.63
C TRP A 30 -21.80 4.63 -8.58
N LEU A 31 -21.58 5.61 -7.69
CA LEU A 31 -20.25 6.16 -7.44
C LEU A 31 -19.40 5.28 -6.51
N VAL A 32 -20.03 4.35 -5.77
CA VAL A 32 -19.32 3.46 -4.83
C VAL A 32 -18.47 2.41 -5.56
N PRO A 33 -18.98 1.69 -6.60
CA PRO A 33 -18.17 0.68 -7.29
C PRO A 33 -16.90 1.22 -7.96
N PRO A 34 -16.90 2.36 -8.68
CA PRO A 34 -15.68 2.95 -9.23
C PRO A 34 -14.64 3.29 -8.16
N ALA A 35 -15.08 3.83 -7.02
CA ALA A 35 -14.18 4.13 -5.90
C ALA A 35 -13.55 2.86 -5.32
N ALA A 36 -14.35 1.79 -5.15
CA ALA A 36 -13.85 0.51 -4.70
C ALA A 36 -12.85 -0.11 -5.69
N LEU A 37 -13.17 -0.06 -7.00
CA LEU A 37 -12.30 -0.57 -8.06
C LEU A 37 -10.96 0.17 -8.10
N ALA A 38 -10.94 1.49 -7.92
CA ALA A 38 -9.71 2.27 -7.88
C ALA A 38 -8.76 1.81 -6.75
N ILE A 39 -9.30 1.52 -5.56
CA ILE A 39 -8.52 1.01 -4.44
C ILE A 39 -7.98 -0.39 -4.74
N HIS A 40 -8.82 -1.27 -5.29
CA HIS A 40 -8.40 -2.64 -5.64
C HIS A 40 -7.34 -2.65 -6.74
N LEU A 41 -7.47 -1.78 -7.75
CA LEU A 41 -6.47 -1.64 -8.81
C LEU A 41 -5.13 -1.15 -8.26
N CYS A 42 -5.15 -0.22 -7.30
CA CYS A 42 -3.95 0.25 -6.63
C CYS A 42 -3.23 -0.89 -5.89
N ILE A 43 -3.97 -1.68 -5.09
CA ILE A 43 -3.39 -2.84 -4.37
C ILE A 43 -2.88 -3.89 -5.36
N GLY A 44 -3.57 -4.08 -6.49
CA GLY A 44 -3.16 -4.97 -7.57
C GLY A 44 -1.79 -4.66 -8.17
N MET A 45 -1.29 -3.41 -8.08
CA MET A 45 0.08 -3.09 -8.52
C MET A 45 1.15 -3.86 -7.77
N ALA A 46 0.90 -4.31 -6.53
CA ALA A 46 1.86 -5.14 -5.81
C ALA A 46 2.18 -6.44 -6.58
N TYR A 47 1.20 -7.02 -7.27
CA TYR A 47 1.45 -8.19 -8.12
C TYR A 47 2.38 -7.86 -9.30
N GLY A 48 2.30 -6.64 -9.84
CA GLY A 48 3.20 -6.15 -10.87
C GLY A 48 4.67 -6.14 -10.44
N PHE A 49 4.95 -6.11 -9.14
CA PHE A 49 6.33 -6.17 -8.62
C PHE A 49 7.03 -7.48 -8.98
N SER A 50 6.28 -8.57 -9.18
CA SER A 50 6.82 -9.88 -9.56
C SER A 50 7.54 -9.89 -10.92
N VAL A 51 7.16 -8.99 -11.83
CA VAL A 51 7.82 -8.82 -13.14
C VAL A 51 9.28 -8.34 -12.96
N PHE A 52 9.57 -7.64 -11.86
CA PHE A 52 10.91 -7.13 -11.58
C PHE A 52 11.86 -8.17 -11.00
N TRP A 53 11.43 -9.39 -10.65
CA TRP A 53 12.32 -10.38 -10.02
C TRP A 53 13.53 -10.73 -10.89
N LEU A 54 13.33 -10.93 -12.19
CA LEU A 54 14.42 -11.24 -13.12
C LEU A 54 15.39 -10.05 -13.29
N PRO A 55 14.91 -8.80 -13.53
CA PRO A 55 15.76 -7.61 -13.48
C PRO A 55 16.51 -7.42 -12.14
N LEU A 56 15.83 -7.57 -11.00
CA LEU A 56 16.40 -7.40 -9.66
C LEU A 56 17.47 -8.44 -9.35
N SER A 57 17.29 -9.69 -9.80
CA SER A 57 18.31 -10.74 -9.65
C SER A 57 19.60 -10.49 -10.43
N LYS A 58 19.63 -9.44 -11.26
CA LYS A 58 20.77 -9.03 -12.09
C LYS A 58 21.14 -7.56 -11.87
N ALA A 59 20.68 -6.95 -10.77
CA ALA A 59 20.80 -5.51 -10.52
C ALA A 59 22.26 -5.02 -10.46
N LEU A 60 23.21 -5.84 -9.99
CA LEU A 60 24.65 -5.52 -9.96
C LEU A 60 25.39 -5.82 -11.28
N GLY A 61 24.68 -6.23 -12.33
CA GLY A 61 25.26 -6.59 -13.62
C GLY A 61 25.78 -8.04 -13.70
N ALA A 62 26.15 -8.46 -14.91
CA ALA A 62 26.47 -9.86 -15.26
C ALA A 62 27.76 -10.42 -14.62
N GLY A 63 28.53 -9.61 -13.88
CA GLY A 63 29.78 -9.99 -13.24
C GLY A 63 29.72 -10.18 -11.72
N ALA A 64 28.62 -9.78 -11.06
CA ALA A 64 28.46 -9.93 -9.62
C ALA A 64 27.92 -11.32 -9.27
N ALA A 65 28.60 -12.01 -8.35
CA ALA A 65 28.18 -13.33 -7.90
C ALA A 65 26.80 -13.25 -7.22
N ALA A 66 25.95 -14.26 -7.47
CA ALA A 66 24.74 -14.44 -6.68
C ALA A 66 25.12 -14.70 -5.21
N CYS A 67 24.30 -14.19 -4.28
CA CYS A 67 24.56 -14.45 -2.86
C CYS A 67 24.67 -15.96 -2.58
N GLY A 68 25.69 -16.34 -1.80
CA GLY A 68 25.99 -17.75 -1.51
C GLY A 68 24.82 -18.45 -0.85
N LYS A 69 24.58 -19.74 -1.15
CA LYS A 69 23.43 -20.47 -0.59
C LYS A 69 23.47 -20.61 0.93
N ASP A 70 24.64 -20.40 1.53
CA ASP A 70 24.91 -20.53 2.97
C ASP A 70 24.70 -19.23 3.76
N VAL A 71 24.42 -18.10 3.10
CA VAL A 71 24.10 -16.87 3.85
C VAL A 71 22.68 -16.96 4.41
N SER A 72 22.54 -16.61 5.70
CA SER A 72 21.23 -16.55 6.34
C SER A 72 20.39 -15.42 5.73
N VAL A 73 19.05 -15.57 5.71
CA VAL A 73 18.14 -14.52 5.20
C VAL A 73 18.37 -13.19 5.93
N LEU A 74 18.70 -13.23 7.23
CA LEU A 74 19.07 -12.06 8.02
C LEU A 74 20.38 -11.40 7.57
N ALA A 75 21.37 -12.16 7.11
CA ALA A 75 22.58 -11.60 6.54
C ALA A 75 22.33 -11.06 5.12
N GLU A 76 21.52 -11.75 4.31
CA GLU A 76 21.15 -11.34 2.94
C GLU A 76 20.35 -10.03 2.95
N LEU A 77 19.58 -9.77 4.01
CA LEU A 77 18.82 -8.53 4.21
C LEU A 77 19.70 -7.27 4.17
N PHE A 78 20.93 -7.34 4.69
CA PHE A 78 21.88 -6.21 4.78
C PHE A 78 23.05 -6.30 3.80
N ALA A 79 23.12 -7.37 2.99
CA ALA A 79 24.21 -7.57 2.05
C ALA A 79 24.05 -6.66 0.82
N SER A 80 25.07 -5.85 0.54
CA SER A 80 25.16 -4.95 -0.63
C SER A 80 25.97 -5.54 -1.79
N ASP A 81 26.75 -6.59 -1.55
CA ASP A 81 27.86 -6.97 -2.45
C ASP A 81 27.52 -8.13 -3.38
N CYS A 82 26.27 -8.63 -3.36
CA CYS A 82 25.85 -9.83 -4.07
C CYS A 82 24.49 -9.61 -4.77
N ASN A 83 24.27 -10.27 -5.90
CA ASN A 83 22.95 -10.24 -6.54
C ASN A 83 21.92 -11.01 -5.69
N TRP A 84 20.75 -10.42 -5.50
CA TRP A 84 19.66 -11.02 -4.73
C TRP A 84 19.08 -12.26 -5.39
N ARG A 85 18.75 -13.25 -4.56
CA ARG A 85 18.08 -14.46 -5.04
C ARG A 85 16.58 -14.24 -5.17
N ILE A 86 15.97 -14.85 -6.18
CA ILE A 86 14.51 -14.79 -6.43
C ILE A 86 13.71 -15.26 -5.20
N SER A 87 14.19 -16.26 -4.45
CA SER A 87 13.53 -16.72 -3.22
C SER A 87 13.48 -15.62 -2.15
N SER A 88 14.52 -14.81 -2.03
CA SER A 88 14.62 -13.76 -1.01
C SER A 88 13.73 -12.58 -1.37
N LEU A 89 13.63 -12.25 -2.66
CA LEU A 89 12.63 -11.31 -3.20
C LEU A 89 11.19 -11.81 -2.96
N SER A 90 10.94 -13.11 -3.16
CA SER A 90 9.61 -13.70 -2.91
C SER A 90 9.24 -13.67 -1.43
N LEU A 91 10.22 -13.80 -0.52
CA LEU A 91 10.00 -13.74 0.92
C LEU A 91 9.61 -12.32 1.36
N MET A 92 10.26 -11.29 0.83
CA MET A 92 9.85 -9.89 1.05
C MET A 92 8.43 -9.64 0.55
N TYR A 93 8.07 -10.17 -0.63
CA TYR A 93 6.72 -10.07 -1.15
C TYR A 93 5.67 -10.78 -0.28
N THR A 94 6.00 -11.94 0.31
CA THR A 94 5.12 -12.60 1.29
C THR A 94 4.96 -11.75 2.56
N LEU A 95 6.06 -11.22 3.10
CA LEU A 95 6.03 -10.37 4.30
C LEU A 95 5.15 -9.14 4.07
N PHE A 96 5.23 -8.52 2.90
CA PHE A 96 4.38 -7.40 2.50
C PHE A 96 2.88 -7.71 2.65
N PHE A 97 2.39 -8.83 2.13
CA PHE A 97 0.97 -9.19 2.27
C PHE A 97 0.59 -9.59 3.69
N VAL A 98 1.50 -10.22 4.44
CA VAL A 98 1.27 -10.53 5.86
C VAL A 98 1.09 -9.23 6.64
N VAL A 99 1.98 -8.25 6.45
CA VAL A 99 1.89 -6.94 7.11
C VAL A 99 0.64 -6.19 6.67
N LEU A 100 0.29 -6.22 5.38
CA LEU A 100 -0.94 -5.60 4.87
C LEU A 100 -2.20 -6.26 5.49
N GLY A 101 -2.20 -7.59 5.64
CA GLY A 101 -3.28 -8.33 6.29
C GLY A 101 -3.40 -8.02 7.79
N VAL A 102 -2.28 -7.97 8.50
CA VAL A 102 -2.24 -7.58 9.92
C VAL A 102 -2.70 -6.14 10.11
N ALA A 103 -2.26 -5.22 9.24
CA ALA A 103 -2.72 -3.83 9.27
C ALA A 103 -4.23 -3.74 9.05
N ALA A 104 -4.79 -4.48 8.08
CA ALA A 104 -6.24 -4.52 7.85
C ALA A 104 -7.01 -5.03 9.08
N ALA A 105 -6.48 -6.04 9.79
CA ALA A 105 -7.09 -6.58 10.99
C ALA A 105 -7.06 -5.59 12.18
N LEU A 106 -5.92 -4.93 12.41
CA LEU A 106 -5.74 -4.03 13.56
C LEU A 106 -6.41 -2.66 13.35
N TRP A 107 -6.41 -2.15 12.13
CA TRP A 107 -6.81 -0.78 11.84
C TRP A 107 -8.30 -0.61 11.45
N GLY A 108 -9.05 -1.71 11.38
CA GLY A 108 -10.49 -1.68 11.06
C GLY A 108 -11.32 -0.86 12.06
N GLY A 109 -11.06 -1.03 13.37
CA GLY A 109 -11.77 -0.25 14.39
C GLY A 109 -11.51 1.25 14.29
N TRP A 110 -10.29 1.66 13.96
CA TRP A 110 -9.94 3.07 13.77
C TRP A 110 -10.64 3.68 12.54
N LEU A 111 -10.76 2.91 11.46
CA LEU A 111 -11.47 3.31 10.24
C LEU A 111 -12.93 3.67 10.52
N GLU A 112 -13.61 2.87 11.36
CA GLU A 112 -15.00 3.13 11.75
C GLU A 112 -15.17 4.44 12.53
N HIS A 113 -14.19 4.82 13.36
CA HIS A 113 -14.24 6.05 14.15
C HIS A 113 -13.95 7.30 13.30
N VAL A 114 -12.88 7.25 12.51
CA VAL A 114 -12.34 8.42 11.79
C VAL A 114 -13.01 8.63 10.42
N GLY A 115 -13.54 7.57 9.83
CA GLY A 115 -14.23 7.58 8.54
C GLY A 115 -13.32 7.25 7.34
N PRO A 116 -13.91 6.78 6.22
CA PRO A 116 -13.15 6.16 5.13
C PRO A 116 -12.33 7.16 4.30
N ARG A 117 -12.68 8.45 4.27
CA ARG A 117 -11.91 9.48 3.54
C ARG A 117 -10.54 9.74 4.17
N LYS A 118 -10.47 9.97 5.48
CA LYS A 118 -9.20 10.15 6.22
C LYS A 118 -8.36 8.88 6.16
N ALA A 119 -8.98 7.73 6.42
CA ALA A 119 -8.28 6.44 6.34
C ALA A 119 -7.68 6.21 4.94
N GLY A 120 -8.42 6.53 3.88
CA GLY A 120 -7.94 6.41 2.50
C GLY A 120 -6.74 7.31 2.19
N VAL A 121 -6.74 8.57 2.67
CA VAL A 121 -5.60 9.48 2.49
C VAL A 121 -4.35 8.98 3.21
N VAL A 122 -4.51 8.53 4.46
CA VAL A 122 -3.39 7.96 5.23
C VAL A 122 -2.84 6.69 4.56
N ALA A 123 -3.73 5.84 4.05
CA ALA A 123 -3.35 4.65 3.29
C ALA A 123 -2.60 5.03 1.99
N ALA A 124 -3.03 6.06 1.27
CA ALA A 124 -2.36 6.52 0.06
C ALA A 124 -0.93 7.01 0.35
N PHE A 125 -0.72 7.78 1.43
CA PHE A 125 0.61 8.19 1.84
C PHE A 125 1.48 7.01 2.29
N CYS A 126 0.93 6.06 3.03
CA CYS A 126 1.65 4.85 3.44
C CYS A 126 2.05 4.01 2.21
N TRP A 127 1.15 3.85 1.25
CA TRP A 127 1.39 3.11 0.01
C TRP A 127 2.47 3.78 -0.86
N CYS A 128 2.31 5.06 -1.16
CA CYS A 128 3.28 5.80 -1.96
C CYS A 128 4.63 5.95 -1.25
N GLY A 129 4.62 6.13 0.07
CA GLY A 129 5.82 6.18 0.90
C GLY A 129 6.57 4.86 0.88
N GLY A 130 5.87 3.73 1.03
CA GLY A 130 6.45 2.40 0.89
C GLY A 130 7.13 2.19 -0.46
N LEU A 131 6.45 2.52 -1.56
CA LEU A 131 7.03 2.41 -2.92
C LEU A 131 8.28 3.29 -3.10
N LEU A 132 8.30 4.50 -2.51
CA LEU A 132 9.46 5.38 -2.51
C LEU A 132 10.63 4.78 -1.73
N ILE A 133 10.37 4.20 -0.55
CA ILE A 133 11.40 3.55 0.26
C ILE A 133 11.94 2.31 -0.47
N SER A 134 11.07 1.48 -1.07
CA SER A 134 11.51 0.32 -1.85
C SER A 134 12.35 0.74 -3.06
N ALA A 135 12.00 1.84 -3.74
CA ALA A 135 12.81 2.39 -4.85
C ALA A 135 14.21 2.82 -4.38
N LEU A 136 14.30 3.43 -3.20
CA LEU A 136 15.59 3.75 -2.56
C LEU A 136 16.36 2.48 -2.17
N GLY A 137 15.68 1.45 -1.69
CA GLY A 137 16.25 0.12 -1.40
C GLY A 137 16.89 -0.53 -2.63
N VAL A 138 16.24 -0.46 -3.79
CA VAL A 138 16.83 -0.90 -5.06
C VAL A 138 18.06 -0.08 -5.42
N SER A 139 17.97 1.25 -5.30
CA SER A 139 19.09 2.14 -5.69
C SER A 139 20.34 1.97 -4.82
N THR A 140 20.16 1.60 -3.56
CA THR A 140 21.23 1.40 -2.58
C THR A 140 21.65 -0.07 -2.43
N HIS A 141 21.02 -0.95 -3.20
CA HIS A 141 21.22 -2.40 -3.15
C HIS A 141 21.03 -2.99 -1.73
N GLN A 142 20.00 -2.52 -1.02
CA GLN A 142 19.63 -2.97 0.33
C GLN A 142 18.26 -3.67 0.32
N LEU A 143 18.25 -4.98 0.59
CA LEU A 143 17.03 -5.80 0.51
C LEU A 143 16.03 -5.46 1.64
N TRP A 144 16.51 -5.10 2.83
CA TRP A 144 15.67 -4.79 3.98
C TRP A 144 14.79 -3.53 3.83
N MET A 145 15.14 -2.64 2.89
CA MET A 145 14.35 -1.45 2.58
C MET A 145 13.27 -1.69 1.52
N MET A 146 13.19 -2.90 0.96
CA MET A 146 12.15 -3.25 -0.02
C MET A 146 10.88 -3.74 0.65
#